data_AF-A0A1H4IWS8-F1
#
_entry.id   AF-A0A1H4IWS8-F1
#
_cell.length_a   1.000
_cell.length_b   1.000
_cell.length_c   1.000
_cell.angle_alpha   90.00
_cell.angle_beta   90.00
_cell.angle_gamma   90.00
#
_symmetry.space_group_name_H-M   'P 1'
#
loop_
_entity.id
_entity.type
_entity.pdbx_description
1 polymer ?
#
loop_
_entity_poly.entity_id
_entity_poly.type
_entity_poly.pdbx_seq_one_letter_code
_entity_poly.pdbx_strand_id
1 'polypeptide(L)' 'MGLFTDDKGRPELVVHPDIKLGRATFRPVDDEPEPEETPKQRARRELKLRLGAELRAKEETGDTNPEKG' A
#
# COMPACT_ATOMS: atom_id res chain seq x y z
N MET A 1 -3.13 -2.68 -45.59
CA MET A 1 -3.53 -2.02 -44.33
C MET A 1 -2.26 -1.44 -43.72
N GLY A 2 -2.04 -0.14 -43.85
CA GLY A 2 -0.81 0.53 -43.38
C GLY A 2 -0.79 0.64 -41.86
N LEU A 3 0.35 0.36 -41.24
CA LEU A 3 0.56 0.60 -39.82
C LEU A 3 0.63 2.12 -39.62
N PHE A 4 -0.36 2.70 -38.94
CA PHE A 4 -0.33 4.12 -38.58
C PHE A 4 0.79 4.32 -37.57
N THR A 5 1.78 5.16 -37.90
CA THR A 5 2.93 5.44 -37.04
C THR A 5 2.99 6.92 -36.69
N ASP A 6 3.40 7.24 -35.46
CA ASP A 6 3.66 8.60 -34.99
C ASP A 6 4.89 9.23 -35.69
N ASP A 7 5.15 10.51 -35.41
CA ASP A 7 6.31 11.26 -35.95
C ASP A 7 7.68 10.64 -35.58
N LYS A 8 7.69 9.63 -34.69
CA LYS A 8 8.87 8.91 -34.21
C LYS A 8 8.92 7.46 -34.75
N GLY A 9 8.02 7.11 -35.68
CA GLY A 9 7.96 5.78 -36.31
C GLY A 9 7.40 4.68 -35.40
N ARG A 10 6.79 5.02 -34.26
CA ARG A 10 6.14 4.07 -33.35
C ARG A 10 4.69 3.90 -33.77
N PRO A 11 4.06 2.73 -33.55
CA PRO A 11 2.63 2.59 -33.81
C PRO A 11 1.85 3.66 -33.05
N GLU A 12 1.02 4.41 -33.77
CA GLU A 12 0.19 5.47 -33.21
C GLU A 12 -0.81 4.85 -32.22
N LEU A 13 -0.92 5.44 -31.04
CA LEU A 13 -1.86 4.99 -30.01
C LEU A 13 -3.29 5.38 -30.43
N VAL A 14 -3.99 4.46 -31.09
CA VAL A 14 -5.40 4.62 -31.44
C VAL A 14 -6.26 4.07 -30.30
N VAL A 15 -7.00 4.96 -29.63
CA VAL A 15 -7.95 4.57 -28.57
C VAL A 15 -9.17 3.91 -29.20
N HIS A 16 -9.38 2.62 -28.92
CA HIS A 16 -10.53 1.86 -29.41
C HIS A 16 -11.84 2.47 -28.86
N PRO A 17 -12.92 2.58 -29.67
CA PRO A 17 -14.20 3.15 -29.22
C PRO A 17 -14.79 2.43 -28.00
N ASP A 18 -14.61 1.11 -27.88
CA ASP A 18 -15.11 0.35 -26.72
C ASP A 18 -14.47 0.77 -25.40
N ILE A 19 -13.25 1.32 -25.42
CA ILE A 19 -12.61 1.90 -24.23
C ILE A 19 -13.37 3.15 -23.81
N LYS A 20 -13.72 4.02 -24.77
CA LYS A 20 -14.51 5.25 -24.50
C LYS A 20 -15.94 4.95 -24.08
N LEU A 21 -16.54 3.89 -24.63
CA LEU A 21 -17.90 3.44 -24.33
C LEU A 21 -17.99 2.59 -23.05
N GLY A 22 -16.88 2.35 -22.35
CA GLY A 22 -16.85 1.54 -21.12
C GLY A 22 -17.16 0.05 -21.35
N ARG A 23 -17.03 -0.44 -22.58
CA ARG A 23 -17.29 -1.84 -22.97
C ARG A 23 -16.04 -2.70 -23.00
N ALA A 24 -14.87 -2.08 -22.93
CA ALA A 24 -13.59 -2.79 -22.92
C ALA A 24 -13.39 -3.59 -21.62
N THR A 25 -12.90 -4.82 -21.75
CA THR A 25 -12.44 -5.62 -20.61
C THR A 25 -10.96 -5.34 -20.35
N PHE A 26 -10.63 -4.90 -19.14
CA PHE A 26 -9.25 -4.65 -18.73
C PHE A 26 -8.71 -5.83 -17.96
N ARG A 27 -7.45 -6.20 -18.22
CA ARG A 27 -6.73 -7.10 -17.31
C ARG A 27 -6.33 -6.32 -16.07
N PRO A 28 -6.54 -6.85 -14.86
CA PRO A 28 -5.96 -6.24 -13.67
C PRO A 28 -4.43 -6.21 -13.87
N VAL A 29 -3.83 -5.09 -13.52
CA VAL A 29 -2.39 -5.06 -13.30
C VAL A 29 -2.19 -5.81 -11.99
N ASP A 30 -1.31 -6.83 -11.98
CA ASP A 30 -0.98 -7.54 -10.74
C ASP A 30 -0.67 -6.53 -9.63
N ASP A 31 -1.16 -6.82 -8.42
CA ASP A 31 -0.97 -5.95 -7.26
C ASP A 31 0.50 -5.52 -7.17
N GLU A 32 0.68 -4.19 -7.08
CA GLU A 32 1.98 -3.57 -6.89
C GLU A 32 2.69 -4.29 -5.73
N PRO A 33 3.96 -4.72 -5.88
CA PRO A 33 4.61 -5.51 -4.86
C PRO A 33 4.57 -4.75 -3.53
N GLU A 34 4.05 -5.39 -2.48
CA GLU A 34 4.05 -4.80 -1.15
C GLU A 34 5.47 -4.31 -0.84
N PRO A 35 5.65 -3.05 -0.43
CA PRO A 35 6.97 -2.51 -0.22
C PRO A 35 7.66 -3.35 0.86
N GLU A 36 8.76 -4.04 0.49
CA GLU A 36 9.54 -4.82 1.44
C GLU A 36 9.97 -3.93 2.61
N GLU A 37 9.57 -4.28 3.84
CA GLU A 37 9.98 -3.54 5.03
C GLU A 37 11.51 -3.59 5.15
N THR A 38 12.13 -2.42 5.02
CA THR A 38 13.56 -2.23 5.24
C THR A 38 13.94 -2.66 6.67
N PRO A 39 15.19 -3.11 6.92
CA PRO A 39 15.62 -3.50 8.26
C PRO A 39 15.38 -2.41 9.33
N LYS A 40 15.46 -1.13 8.95
CA LYS A 40 15.20 0.02 9.82
C LYS A 40 13.72 0.16 10.19
N GLN A 41 12.81 -0.13 9.26
CA GLN A 41 11.36 -0.12 9.53
C GLN A 41 10.97 -1.24 10.49
N ARG A 42 11.54 -2.45 10.32
CA ARG A 42 11.32 -3.57 11.25
C ARG A 42 11.77 -3.25 12.66
N ALA A 43 12.99 -2.73 12.81
CA ALA A 43 13.52 -2.35 14.13
C ALA A 43 12.64 -1.30 14.82
N ARG A 44 12.14 -0.30 14.07
CA ARG A 44 11.21 0.71 14.60
C ARG A 44 9.87 0.11 15.02
N ARG A 45 9.33 -0.84 14.24
CA ARG A 45 8.09 -1.54 14.54
C ARG A 45 8.21 -2.39 15.82
N GLU A 46 9.30 -3.14 15.96
CA GLU A 46 9.57 -3.94 17.15
C GLU A 46 9.72 -3.09 18.41
N LEU A 47 10.48 -1.99 18.34
CA LEU A 47 10.62 -1.06 19.46
C LEU A 47 9.27 -0.47 19.88
N LYS A 48 8.44 -0.07 18.90
CA LYS A 48 7.11 0.47 19.17
C LYS A 48 6.19 -0.56 19.84
N LEU A 49 6.27 -1.83 19.42
CA LEU A 49 5.48 -2.91 20.03
C LEU A 49 5.91 -3.20 21.47
N ARG A 50 7.22 -3.25 21.75
CA ARG A 50 7.74 -3.46 23.11
C ARG A 50 7.32 -2.33 24.04
N LEU A 51 7.49 -1.08 23.61
CA LEU A 51 7.15 0.09 24.40
C LEU A 51 5.62 0.20 24.65
N GLY A 52 4.81 -0.16 23.67
CA GLY A 52 3.35 -0.26 23.85
C GLY A 52 2.93 -1.36 24.83
N ALA A 53 3.61 -2.51 24.83
CA ALA A 53 3.35 -3.58 25.79
C ALA A 53 3.73 -3.17 27.22
N GLU A 54 4.87 -2.50 27.40
CA GLU A 54 5.29 -1.98 28.71
C GLU A 54 4.33 -0.91 29.24
N LEU A 55 3.83 -0.03 28.38
CA LEU A 55 2.85 0.99 28.78
C LEU A 55 1.52 0.36 29.21
N ARG A 56 1.01 -0.63 28.46
CA ARG A 56 -0.22 -1.35 28.85
C ARG A 56 -0.05 -2.14 30.14
N ALA A 57 1.09 -2.81 30.32
CA ALA A 57 1.39 -3.51 31.56
C ALA A 57 1.43 -2.54 32.75
N LYS A 58 1.98 -1.34 32.57
CA LYS A 58 1.96 -0.28 33.58
C LYS A 58 0.56 0.25 33.87
N GLU A 59 -0.29 0.44 32.85
CA GLU A 59 -1.70 0.81 33.04
C GLU A 59 -2.46 -0.26 33.83
N GLU A 60 -2.27 -1.54 33.49
CA GLU A 60 -2.91 -2.68 34.18
C GLU A 60 -2.47 -2.79 35.65
N THR A 61 -1.20 -2.51 35.95
CA THR A 61 -0.69 -2.47 37.34
C THR A 61 -0.92 -1.13 38.06
N GLY A 62 -1.29 -0.07 37.33
CA GLY A 62 -1.49 1.28 37.87
C GLY A 62 -2.89 1.51 38.46
N ASP A 63 -3.87 0.68 38.11
CA ASP A 63 -5.25 0.72 38.62
C ASP A 63 -5.40 0.06 40.01
N THR A 64 -4.34 -0.55 40.55
CA THR A 64 -4.32 -1.10 41.91
C THR A 64 -3.69 -0.13 42.93
N ASN A 65 -3.96 1.18 42.82
CA ASN A 65 -3.63 2.13 43.88
C ASN A 65 -4.81 2.26 44.87
N PRO A 66 -4.72 1.72 46.10
CA PRO A 66 -5.79 1.79 47.10
C PRO A 66 -5.98 3.18 47.74
N GLU A 67 -5.22 4.22 47.36
CA GLU A 67 -5.31 5.57 47.96
C GLU A 67 -6.40 6.49 47.35
N LYS A 68 -7.32 5.96 46.55
CA LYS A 68 -8.59 6.64 46.23
C LYS A 68 -9.78 5.80 46.72
N GLY A 69 -9.82 5.58 48.02
CA GLY A 69 -11.02 5.23 48.78
C GLY A 69 -11.61 6.48 49.44
#